data_AF-A0A3S8UBQ8-F1
#
_entry.id   AF-A0A3S8UBQ8-F1
#
_cell.length_a   1.000
_cell.length_b   1.000
_cell.length_c   1.000
_cell.angle_alpha   90.00
_cell.angle_beta   90.00
_cell.angle_gamma   90.00
#
_symmetry.space_group_name_H-M   'P 1'
#
loop_
_entity.id
_entity.type
_entity.pdbx_description
1 polymer ?
#
loop_
_entity_poly.entity_id
_entity_poly.type
_entity_poly.pdbx_seq_one_letter_code
_entity_poly.pdbx_strand_id
1 'polypeptide(L)'
;MSPAQAKQERFAAVVMSIGSIFIAAMEWIDRPEPGEIVEAVPDWYLLFNQVLHGAILALLLFSLARLPQSTADRPGLRAPFTLMILVGIVAAAYVLGRDLGMV
;
A
#
# COMPACT_ATOMS: atom_id res chain seq x y z
N MET A 1 -12.67 -4.04 21.29
CA MET A 1 -13.00 -3.84 19.86
C MET A 1 -14.10 -4.84 19.49
N SER A 2 -15.11 -4.45 18.72
CA SER A 2 -16.18 -5.40 18.36
C SER A 2 -15.69 -6.39 17.29
N PRO A 3 -16.28 -7.61 17.20
CA PRO A 3 -15.93 -8.58 16.15
C PRO A 3 -16.14 -8.04 14.73
N ALA A 4 -17.13 -7.17 14.55
CA ALA A 4 -17.42 -6.50 13.27
C ALA A 4 -16.30 -5.52 12.89
N GLN A 5 -15.82 -4.71 13.85
CA GLN A 5 -14.68 -3.80 13.64
C GLN A 5 -13.41 -4.59 13.27
N ALA A 6 -13.10 -5.67 13.98
CA ALA A 6 -11.95 -6.52 13.67
C ALA A 6 -12.03 -7.13 12.25
N LYS A 7 -13.24 -7.51 11.81
CA LYS A 7 -13.46 -8.02 10.44
C LYS A 7 -13.24 -6.92 9.40
N GLN A 8 -13.73 -5.72 9.66
CA GLN A 8 -13.55 -4.57 8.76
C GLN A 8 -12.09 -4.17 8.64
N GLU A 9 -11.34 -4.09 9.75
CA GLU A 9 -9.90 -3.77 9.74
C GLU A 9 -9.11 -4.79 8.92
N ARG A 10 -9.37 -6.09 9.11
CA ARG A 10 -8.73 -7.14 8.30
C ARG A 10 -9.06 -7.00 6.81
N PHE A 11 -10.32 -6.73 6.47
CA PHE A 11 -10.74 -6.57 5.08
C PHE A 11 -10.08 -5.33 4.43
N ALA A 12 -10.06 -4.21 5.14
CA ALA A 12 -9.37 -3.00 4.69
C ALA A 12 -7.88 -3.27 4.45
N ALA A 13 -7.21 -3.95 5.39
CA ALA A 13 -5.79 -4.29 5.26
C ALA A 13 -5.53 -5.18 4.03
N VAL A 14 -6.40 -6.15 3.73
CA VAL A 14 -6.32 -6.97 2.50
C VAL A 14 -6.42 -6.10 1.26
N VAL A 15 -7.46 -5.28 1.16
CA VAL A 15 -7.71 -4.44 -0.02
C VAL A 15 -6.55 -3.49 -0.26
N MET A 16 -6.08 -2.81 0.78
CA MET A 16 -4.96 -1.88 0.68
C MET A 16 -3.66 -2.59 0.29
N SER A 17 -3.38 -3.77 0.87
CA SER A 17 -2.16 -4.51 0.56
C SER A 17 -2.16 -4.98 -0.89
N ILE A 18 -3.27 -5.60 -1.34
CA ILE A 18 -3.41 -6.08 -2.72
C ILE A 18 -3.35 -4.91 -3.71
N GLY A 19 -4.07 -3.83 -3.42
CA GLY A 19 -4.06 -2.62 -4.26
C GLY A 19 -2.66 -2.03 -4.39
N SER A 20 -1.93 -1.92 -3.28
CA SER A 20 -0.54 -1.40 -3.29
C SER A 20 0.39 -2.26 -4.13
N ILE A 21 0.31 -3.59 -3.98
CA ILE A 21 1.12 -4.53 -4.75
C ILE A 21 0.81 -4.43 -6.24
N PHE A 22 -0.48 -4.36 -6.59
CA PHE A 22 -0.91 -4.24 -7.97
C PHE A 22 -0.42 -2.93 -8.61
N ILE A 23 -0.58 -1.80 -7.94
CA ILE A 23 -0.12 -0.50 -8.43
C ILE A 23 1.39 -0.51 -8.64
N ALA A 24 2.16 -0.99 -7.67
CA ALA A 24 3.61 -1.09 -7.80
C ALA A 24 4.05 -1.98 -8.97
N ALA A 25 3.33 -3.08 -9.21
CA ALA A 25 3.60 -3.95 -10.36
C ALA A 25 3.30 -3.24 -11.68
N MET A 26 2.19 -2.50 -11.77
CA MET A 26 1.86 -1.70 -12.96
C MET A 26 2.90 -0.62 -13.22
N GLU A 27 3.30 0.15 -12.21
CA GLU A 27 4.36 1.16 -12.37
C GLU A 27 5.73 0.59 -12.74
N TRP A 28 6.01 -0.62 -12.28
CA TRP A 28 7.23 -1.32 -12.67
C TRP A 28 7.21 -1.70 -14.14
N ILE A 29 6.06 -2.18 -14.63
CA ILE A 29 5.86 -2.57 -16.04
C ILE A 29 5.85 -1.33 -16.94
N ASP A 30 5.17 -0.26 -16.54
CA ASP A 30 5.03 0.99 -17.30
C ASP A 30 6.28 1.89 -17.20
N ARG A 31 7.41 1.38 -16.72
CA ARG A 31 8.63 2.18 -16.63
C ARG A 31 9.15 2.51 -18.03
N PRO A 32 9.46 3.79 -18.31
CA PRO A 32 10.03 4.17 -19.60
C PRO A 32 11.42 3.56 -19.75
N GLU A 33 11.77 3.18 -20.98
CA GLU A 33 13.11 2.70 -21.27
C GLU A 33 14.11 3.87 -21.22
N PRO A 34 15.39 3.61 -20.91
CA PRO A 34 16.41 4.66 -20.92
C PRO A 34 16.47 5.38 -22.28
N GLY A 35 16.17 6.67 -22.30
CA GLY A 35 16.16 7.51 -23.51
C GLY A 35 14.78 7.81 -24.08
N GLU A 36 13.71 7.27 -23.50
CA GLU A 36 12.34 7.57 -23.90
C GLU A 36 11.90 8.94 -23.37
N ILE A 37 11.30 9.76 -24.25
CA ILE A 37 10.78 11.09 -23.87
C ILE A 37 9.37 10.88 -23.31
N VAL A 38 9.21 11.08 -22.01
CA VAL A 38 7.92 10.95 -21.33
C VAL A 38 7.16 12.27 -21.41
N GLU A 39 5.88 12.19 -21.78
CA GLU A 39 4.99 13.34 -21.82
C GLU A 39 4.74 13.87 -20.39
N ALA A 40 4.81 15.19 -20.21
CA ALA A 40 4.68 15.79 -18.89
C ALA A 40 3.27 15.61 -18.33
N VAL A 41 3.18 14.90 -17.20
CA VAL A 41 1.92 14.69 -16.47
C VAL A 41 1.55 15.99 -15.71
N PRO A 42 0.26 16.37 -15.65
CA PRO A 42 -0.16 17.55 -14.90
C PRO A 42 0.18 17.51 -13.41
N ASP A 43 0.67 18.61 -12.85
CA ASP A 43 1.12 18.71 -11.45
C ASP A 43 0.07 18.29 -10.42
N TRP A 44 -1.21 18.63 -10.65
CA TRP A 44 -2.29 18.27 -9.74
C TRP A 44 -2.49 16.75 -9.64
N TYR A 45 -2.22 16.02 -10.73
CA TYR A 45 -2.38 14.58 -10.80
C TYR A 45 -1.24 13.88 -10.05
N LEU A 46 -0.01 14.40 -10.21
CA LEU A 46 1.15 13.94 -9.43
C LEU A 46 0.91 14.15 -7.92
N LEU A 47 0.43 15.34 -7.53
CA LEU A 47 0.10 15.61 -6.12
C LEU A 47 -1.00 14.68 -5.60
N PHE A 48 -2.04 14.42 -6.39
CA PHE A 48 -3.11 13.50 -6.02
C PHE A 48 -2.58 12.08 -5.77
N ASN A 49 -1.73 11.56 -6.68
CA ASN A 49 -1.12 10.25 -6.54
C ASN A 49 -0.24 10.16 -5.28
N GLN A 50 0.61 11.17 -5.05
CA GLN A 50 1.44 11.25 -3.84
C GLN A 50 0.60 11.18 -2.56
N VAL A 51 -0.49 11.96 -2.48
CA VAL A 51 -1.39 11.96 -1.32
C VAL A 51 -2.08 10.62 -1.16
N LEU A 52 -2.56 10.02 -2.26
CA LEU A 52 -3.24 8.73 -2.26
C LEU A 52 -2.31 7.61 -1.77
N HIS A 53 -1.13 7.49 -2.36
CA HIS A 53 -0.15 6.45 -2.01
C HIS A 53 0.40 6.66 -0.59
N GLY A 54 0.63 7.92 -0.18
CA GLY A 54 0.96 8.27 1.20
C GLY A 54 -0.12 7.86 2.20
N ALA A 55 -1.39 8.09 1.87
CA ALA A 55 -2.52 7.67 2.71
C ALA A 55 -2.61 6.14 2.82
N ILE A 56 -2.42 5.41 1.71
CA ILE A 56 -2.40 3.95 1.70
C ILE A 56 -1.26 3.41 2.59
N LEU A 57 -0.06 3.96 2.46
CA LEU A 57 1.08 3.59 3.30
C LEU A 57 0.79 3.82 4.78
N ALA A 58 0.24 4.99 5.13
CA ALA A 58 -0.13 5.31 6.51
C ALA A 58 -1.19 4.33 7.06
N LEU A 59 -2.20 3.99 6.26
CA LEU A 59 -3.23 3.04 6.65
C LEU A 59 -2.70 1.60 6.79
N LEU A 60 -1.73 1.20 5.98
CA LEU A 60 -1.06 -0.09 6.11
C LEU A 60 -0.20 -0.17 7.37
N LEU A 61 0.56 0.89 7.70
CA LEU A 61 1.31 1.00 8.95
C LEU A 61 0.38 0.95 10.17
N PHE A 62 -0.74 1.67 10.11
CA PHE A 62 -1.77 1.61 11.13
C PHE A 62 -2.36 0.21 11.26
N SER A 63 -2.66 -0.45 10.14
CA SER A 63 -3.16 -1.83 10.11
C SER A 63 -2.17 -2.82 10.71
N LEU A 64 -0.87 -2.63 10.46
CA LEU A 64 0.20 -3.43 11.06
C LEU A 64 0.23 -3.27 12.58
N ALA A 65 0.17 -2.03 13.08
CA ALA A 65 0.14 -1.75 14.51
C ALA A 65 -1.10 -2.33 15.21
N ARG A 66 -2.24 -2.35 14.51
CA ARG A 66 -3.52 -2.89 15.01
C ARG A 66 -3.65 -4.40 14.87
N LEU A 67 -2.76 -5.05 14.12
CA LEU A 67 -2.87 -6.46 13.77
C LEU A 67 -3.00 -7.40 14.98
N PRO A 68 -2.26 -7.23 16.10
CA PRO A 68 -2.40 -8.11 17.26
C PRO A 68 -3.82 -8.11 17.85
N GLN A 69 -4.46 -6.94 17.84
CA GLN A 69 -5.82 -6.75 18.35
C GLN A 69 -6.86 -7.32 17.36
N SER A 70 -6.70 -7.04 16.07
CA SER A 70 -7.63 -7.50 15.03
C SER A 70 -7.57 -9.00 14.77
N THR A 71 -6.56 -9.70 15.28
CA THR A 71 -6.38 -11.17 15.17
C THR A 71 -6.40 -11.89 16.52
N ALA A 72 -6.80 -11.22 17.60
CA ALA A 72 -6.83 -11.81 18.95
C ALA A 72 -7.60 -13.14 18.99
N ASP A 73 -8.76 -13.21 18.33
CA ASP A 73 -9.61 -14.40 18.29
C ASP A 73 -9.12 -15.48 17.28
N ARG A 74 -8.14 -15.14 16.43
CA ARG A 74 -7.62 -16.00 15.36
C ARG A 74 -6.10 -15.83 15.21
N PRO A 75 -5.30 -16.25 16.21
CA PRO A 75 -3.87 -15.97 16.25
C PRO A 75 -3.10 -16.61 15.08
N GLY A 76 -3.57 -17.73 14.53
CA GLY A 76 -2.98 -18.37 13.35
C GLY A 76 -3.00 -17.51 12.08
N LEU A 77 -3.84 -16.46 12.03
CA LEU A 77 -3.87 -15.52 10.91
C LEU A 77 -2.85 -14.39 11.02
N ARG A 78 -2.18 -14.22 12.17
CA ARG A 78 -1.22 -13.13 12.37
C ARG A 78 -0.10 -13.14 11.35
N ALA A 79 0.61 -14.26 11.24
CA ALA A 79 1.75 -14.39 10.33
C ALA A 79 1.38 -14.08 8.85
N PRO A 80 0.32 -14.69 8.27
CA PRO A 80 -0.01 -14.38 6.87
C PRO A 80 -0.46 -12.92 6.68
N PHE A 81 -1.20 -12.33 7.62
CA PHE A 81 -1.55 -10.91 7.54
C PHE A 81 -0.33 -10.00 7.67
N THR A 82 0.60 -10.30 8.59
CA THR A 82 1.84 -9.54 8.73
C THR A 82 2.61 -9.55 7.42
N LEU A 83 2.84 -10.72 6.83
CA LEU A 83 3.60 -10.84 5.59
C LEU A 83 2.94 -10.05 4.45
N MET A 84 1.63 -10.19 4.29
CA MET A 84 0.87 -9.47 3.27
C MET A 84 0.93 -7.95 3.46
N ILE A 85 0.74 -7.46 4.69
CA ILE A 85 0.80 -6.02 5.00
C ILE A 85 2.22 -5.50 4.75
N LEU A 86 3.25 -6.24 5.12
CA LEU A 86 4.65 -5.85 4.87
C LEU A 86 4.95 -5.73 3.37
N VAL A 87 4.48 -6.69 2.56
CA VAL A 87 4.64 -6.61 1.10
C VAL A 87 3.90 -5.39 0.55
N GLY A 88 2.67 -5.13 1.03
CA GLY A 88 1.91 -3.92 0.68
C GLY A 88 2.63 -2.63 1.07
N ILE A 89 3.26 -2.59 2.24
CA ILE A 89 4.05 -1.43 2.71
C ILE A 89 5.23 -1.19 1.78
N VAL A 90 5.99 -2.23 1.45
CA VAL A 90 7.14 -2.11 0.52
C VAL A 90 6.68 -1.59 -0.84
N ALA A 91 5.57 -2.12 -1.36
CA ALA A 91 5.00 -1.69 -2.63
C ALA A 91 4.54 -0.23 -2.61
N ALA A 92 3.77 0.18 -1.60
CA ALA A 92 3.30 1.55 -1.46
C ALA A 92 4.45 2.54 -1.24
N ALA A 93 5.48 2.15 -0.47
CA ALA A 93 6.66 2.97 -0.24
C ALA A 93 7.50 3.13 -1.51
N TYR A 94 7.62 2.08 -2.32
CA TYR A 94 8.30 2.14 -3.62
C TYR A 94 7.61 3.13 -4.56
N VAL A 95 6.30 2.99 -4.74
CA VAL A 95 5.48 3.86 -5.59
C VAL A 95 5.56 5.32 -5.12
N LEU A 96 5.37 5.57 -3.82
CA LEU A 96 5.48 6.92 -3.28
C LEU A 96 6.89 7.49 -3.44
N GLY A 97 7.93 6.67 -3.26
CA GLY A 97 9.32 7.09 -3.49
C GLY A 97 9.55 7.52 -4.93
N ARG A 98 8.99 6.78 -5.89
CA ARG A 98 9.03 7.12 -7.32
C ARG A 98 8.28 8.42 -7.61
N ASP A 99 7.06 8.58 -7.08
CA ASP A 99 6.25 9.79 -7.21
C ASP A 99 6.98 11.04 -6.69
N LEU A 100 7.86 10.86 -5.69
CA LEU A 100 8.69 11.91 -5.09
C LEU A 100 10.06 12.08 -5.78
N GLY A 101 10.39 11.26 -6.79
CA GLY A 101 11.68 11.28 -7.48
C GLY A 101 12.86 10.80 -6.63
N MET A 102 12.60 9.98 -5.62
CA MET A 102 13.61 9.45 -4.68
C MET A 102 14.23 8.12 -5.12
N VAL A 103 13.56 7.38 -6.02
CA VAL A 103 13.94 6.05 -6.52
C VAL A 103 13.73 5.99 -8.02
#